data_AF-A0A1M3BRP5-F1
#
_entry.id   AF-A0A1M3BRP5-F1
#
_cell.length_a   1.000
_cell.length_b   1.000
_cell.length_c   1.000
_cell.angle_alpha   90.00
_cell.angle_beta   90.00
_cell.angle_gamma   90.00
#
_symmetry.space_group_name_H-M   'P 1'
#
loop_
_entity.id
_entity.type
_entity.pdbx_description
1 polymer ?
#
loop_
_entity_poly.entity_id
_entity_poly.type
_entity_poly.pdbx_seq_one_letter_code
_entity_poly.pdbx_strand_id
1 'polypeptide(L)'
;MSITGDIELDETGITFENGEQVTFRERVGDRLTVDGKTVEAFVYSLAEPRDPVLLNGNRLCGAPVTYVASWETDDGSSTILAVFATPEAPQSDEDMCASYTYE
;
A
#
# COMPACT_ATOMS: atom_id res chain seq x y z
N MET A 1 -9.58 -2.12 -16.25
CA MET A 1 -8.33 -2.88 -16.06
C MET A 1 -7.76 -2.41 -14.75
N SER A 2 -7.53 -3.33 -13.80
CA SER A 2 -6.91 -2.97 -12.52
C SER A 2 -5.46 -2.55 -12.77
N ILE A 3 -4.99 -1.52 -12.05
CA ILE A 3 -3.61 -1.00 -12.16
C ILE A 3 -2.63 -2.04 -11.62
N THR A 4 -3.00 -2.74 -10.56
CA THR A 4 -2.17 -3.72 -9.85
C THR A 4 -2.43 -5.16 -10.26
N GLY A 5 -3.64 -5.47 -10.77
CA GLY A 5 -4.10 -6.86 -10.92
C GLY A 5 -4.50 -7.47 -9.59
N ASP A 6 -4.54 -8.78 -9.51
CA ASP A 6 -4.64 -9.49 -8.22
C ASP A 6 -3.34 -9.35 -7.43
N ILE A 7 -3.43 -9.35 -6.09
CA ILE A 7 -2.27 -9.32 -5.20
C ILE A 7 -2.37 -10.38 -4.11
N GLU A 8 -1.21 -10.84 -3.66
CA GLU A 8 -1.06 -11.52 -2.38
C GLU A 8 -0.39 -10.54 -1.41
N LEU A 9 -1.07 -10.22 -0.31
CA LEU A 9 -0.58 -9.32 0.74
C LEU A 9 -0.41 -10.10 2.05
N ASP A 10 0.78 -10.03 2.63
CA ASP A 10 1.08 -10.60 3.94
C ASP A 10 2.03 -9.69 4.75
N GLU A 11 2.50 -10.17 5.90
CA GLU A 11 3.40 -9.40 6.78
C GLU A 11 4.82 -9.18 6.20
N THR A 12 5.18 -9.90 5.14
CA THR A 12 6.49 -9.87 4.49
C THR A 12 6.52 -9.00 3.25
N GLY A 13 5.37 -8.75 2.61
CA GLY A 13 5.32 -7.93 1.41
C GLY A 13 4.03 -8.05 0.61
N ILE A 14 4.15 -7.64 -0.66
CA ILE A 14 3.10 -7.75 -1.67
C ILE A 14 3.69 -8.46 -2.88
N THR A 15 3.00 -9.52 -3.32
CA THR A 15 3.25 -10.14 -4.63
C THR A 15 2.14 -9.72 -5.58
N PHE A 16 2.51 -9.15 -6.72
CA PHE A 16 1.58 -8.74 -7.77
C PHE A 16 1.36 -9.89 -8.77
N GLU A 17 0.21 -9.90 -9.45
CA GLU A 17 -0.16 -10.92 -10.43
C GLU A 17 0.91 -11.18 -11.52
N ASN A 18 1.67 -10.15 -11.92
CA ASN A 18 2.74 -10.30 -12.90
C ASN A 18 4.06 -10.86 -12.34
N GLY A 19 4.10 -11.23 -11.05
CA GLY A 19 5.25 -11.76 -10.34
C GLY A 19 6.19 -10.70 -9.73
N GLU A 20 5.96 -9.41 -9.97
CA GLU A 20 6.70 -8.36 -9.26
C GLU A 20 6.39 -8.38 -7.77
N GLN A 21 7.34 -7.92 -6.96
CA GLN A 21 7.22 -7.92 -5.51
C GLN A 21 7.71 -6.60 -4.91
N VAL A 22 7.10 -6.24 -3.78
CA VAL A 22 7.65 -5.29 -2.81
C VAL A 22 7.78 -5.99 -1.46
N THR A 23 8.94 -5.87 -0.84
CA THR A 23 9.24 -6.51 0.45
C THR A 23 9.13 -5.49 1.57
N PHE A 24 8.45 -5.85 2.65
CA PHE A 24 8.38 -5.04 3.85
C PHE A 24 9.63 -5.25 4.71
N ARG A 25 10.09 -4.17 5.33
CA ARG A 25 11.16 -4.22 6.34
C ARG A 25 10.59 -4.49 7.72
N GLU A 26 9.66 -3.64 8.13
CA GLU A 26 9.04 -3.67 9.45
C GLU A 26 7.71 -2.93 9.45
N ARG A 27 6.82 -3.33 10.35
CA ARG A 27 5.59 -2.59 10.68
C ARG A 27 5.95 -1.38 11.54
N VAL A 28 5.65 -0.19 11.04
CA VAL A 28 5.95 1.09 11.68
C VAL A 28 4.73 1.76 12.31
N GLY A 29 3.53 1.21 12.08
CA GLY A 29 2.29 1.73 12.64
C GLY A 29 1.14 0.72 12.63
N ASP A 30 0.21 0.92 13.57
CA ASP A 30 -1.00 0.12 13.74
C ASP A 30 -2.30 0.90 13.53
N ARG A 31 -2.19 2.19 13.21
CA ARG A 31 -3.30 3.10 12.98
C ARG A 31 -2.94 4.11 11.89
N LEU A 32 -3.95 4.60 11.19
CA LEU A 32 -3.82 5.69 10.21
C LEU A 32 -5.02 6.62 10.33
N THR A 33 -4.83 7.92 10.09
CA THR A 33 -5.96 8.84 9.91
C THR A 33 -6.40 8.85 8.46
N VAL A 34 -7.64 8.44 8.20
CA VAL A 34 -8.23 8.38 6.86
C VAL A 34 -9.49 9.24 6.88
N ASP A 35 -9.59 10.21 5.97
CA ASP A 35 -10.71 11.18 5.93
C ASP A 35 -10.99 11.84 7.30
N GLY A 36 -9.94 12.13 8.06
CA GLY A 36 -10.02 12.73 9.39
C GLY A 36 -10.47 11.80 10.52
N LYS A 37 -10.60 10.49 10.27
CA LYS A 37 -10.92 9.46 11.28
C LYS A 37 -9.74 8.53 11.47
N THR A 38 -9.41 8.21 12.72
CA THR A 38 -8.36 7.23 13.01
C THR A 38 -8.90 5.81 12.93
N VAL A 39 -8.42 5.03 11.96
CA VAL A 39 -8.77 3.62 11.75
C VAL A 39 -7.64 2.69 12.21
N GLU A 40 -7.96 1.42 12.45
CA GLU A 40 -6.94 0.37 12.60
C GLU A 40 -6.32 0.07 11.24
N ALA A 41 -5.00 0.05 11.17
CA ALA A 41 -4.27 -0.13 9.92
C ALA A 41 -2.97 -0.91 10.15
N PHE A 42 -2.41 -1.47 9.08
CA PHE A 42 -1.07 -2.00 9.10
C PHE A 42 -0.19 -1.11 8.22
N VAL A 43 0.68 -0.32 8.85
CA VAL A 43 1.62 0.56 8.14
C VAL A 43 2.99 -0.10 8.12
N TYR A 44 3.48 -0.43 6.93
CA TYR A 44 4.78 -1.06 6.71
C TYR A 44 5.73 -0.12 5.97
N SER A 45 6.99 -0.13 6.38
CA SER A 45 8.08 0.41 5.56
C SER A 45 8.57 -0.65 4.59
N LEU A 46 8.99 -0.24 3.39
CA LEU A 46 9.61 -1.13 2.42
C LEU A 46 11.09 -1.36 2.74
N ALA A 47 11.58 -2.56 2.45
CA ALA A 47 12.99 -2.92 2.57
C ALA A 47 13.89 -2.03 1.72
N GLU A 48 13.44 -1.70 0.50
CA GLU A 48 14.08 -0.79 -0.42
C GLU A 48 13.00 0.01 -1.18
N PRO A 49 13.19 1.32 -1.44
CA PRO A 49 12.23 2.10 -2.19
C PRO A 49 12.04 1.58 -3.61
N ARG A 50 10.79 1.37 -4.06
CA ARG A 50 10.52 0.74 -5.36
C ARG A 50 9.23 1.22 -6.02
N ASP A 51 9.22 1.28 -7.34
CA ASP A 51 8.02 1.56 -8.14
C ASP A 51 7.94 0.52 -9.27
N PRO A 52 7.42 -0.70 -8.95
CA PRO A 52 7.38 -1.79 -9.92
C PRO A 52 6.48 -1.44 -11.10
N VAL A 53 6.85 -1.97 -12.27
CA VAL A 53 6.00 -1.91 -13.45
C VAL A 53 5.08 -3.12 -13.42
N LEU A 54 3.79 -2.86 -13.35
CA LEU A 54 2.71 -3.81 -13.17
C LEU A 54 2.09 -4.19 -14.53
N LEU A 55 0.95 -4.87 -14.48
CA LEU A 55 0.21 -5.25 -15.68
C LEU A 55 -0.09 -4.02 -16.55
N ASN A 56 -0.04 -4.24 -17.87
CA ASN A 56 -0.28 -3.21 -18.88
C ASN A 56 0.70 -2.03 -18.84
N GLY A 57 1.86 -2.17 -18.18
CA GLY A 57 2.87 -1.12 -18.08
C GLY A 57 2.54 -0.05 -17.05
N ASN A 58 1.55 -0.28 -16.19
CA ASN A 58 1.19 0.62 -15.11
C ASN A 58 2.28 0.67 -14.03
N ARG A 59 2.34 1.76 -13.26
CA ARG A 59 3.24 1.91 -12.11
C ARG A 59 2.43 1.95 -10.82
N LEU A 60 3.02 1.47 -9.73
CA LEU A 60 2.36 1.40 -8.44
C LEU A 60 2.07 2.80 -7.85
N CYS A 61 2.98 3.74 -8.08
CA CYS A 61 2.90 5.11 -7.56
C CYS A 61 3.44 6.14 -8.56
N GLY A 62 4.30 5.73 -9.51
CA GLY A 62 5.00 6.64 -10.41
C GLY A 62 6.23 7.31 -9.77
N ALA A 63 6.48 7.01 -8.50
CA ALA A 63 7.66 7.39 -7.72
C ALA A 63 8.06 6.22 -6.80
N PRO A 64 9.33 6.12 -6.36
CA PRO A 64 9.77 5.06 -5.47
C PRO A 64 8.96 5.04 -4.17
N VAL A 65 8.14 3.99 -4.01
CA VAL A 65 7.32 3.76 -2.82
C VAL A 65 8.23 3.42 -1.66
N THR A 66 7.96 4.02 -0.51
CA THR A 66 8.71 3.84 0.74
C THR A 66 7.85 3.23 1.84
N TYR A 67 6.53 3.48 1.81
CA TYR A 67 5.58 2.93 2.77
C TYR A 67 4.31 2.46 2.09
N VAL A 68 3.67 1.48 2.73
CA VAL A 68 2.34 0.99 2.39
C VAL A 68 1.52 0.95 3.67
N ALA A 69 0.25 1.31 3.58
CA ALA A 69 -0.74 1.08 4.62
C ALA A 69 -1.87 0.20 4.08
N SER A 70 -2.37 -0.72 4.89
CA SER A 70 -3.60 -1.44 4.60
C SER A 70 -4.61 -1.38 5.75
N TRP A 71 -5.89 -1.31 5.41
CA TRP A 71 -7.00 -1.35 6.37
C TRP A 71 -8.26 -1.91 5.69
N GLU A 72 -9.21 -2.37 6.49
CA GLU A 72 -10.51 -2.83 5.99
C GLU A 72 -11.48 -1.65 5.88
N THR A 73 -12.39 -1.69 4.90
CA THR A 73 -13.51 -0.75 4.83
C THR A 73 -14.41 -0.85 6.07
N ASP A 74 -15.18 0.21 6.38
CA ASP A 74 -16.04 0.25 7.57
C ASP A 74 -17.02 -0.94 7.67
N ASP A 75 -17.41 -1.53 6.54
CA ASP A 75 -18.29 -2.69 6.42
C ASP A 75 -17.54 -4.04 6.35
N GLY A 76 -16.21 -4.03 6.35
CA GLY A 76 -15.34 -5.21 6.29
C GLY A 76 -15.44 -5.99 4.97
N SER A 77 -15.96 -5.37 3.91
CA SER A 77 -16.17 -6.04 2.62
C SER A 77 -14.95 -5.93 1.69
N SER A 78 -14.03 -5.02 1.97
CA SER A 78 -12.86 -4.80 1.13
C SER A 78 -11.64 -4.39 1.95
N THR A 79 -10.45 -4.72 1.43
CA THR A 79 -9.18 -4.20 1.92
C THR A 79 -8.73 -3.03 1.05
N ILE A 80 -8.39 -1.91 1.69
CA ILE A 80 -7.74 -0.78 1.05
C ILE A 80 -6.23 -0.92 1.21
N LEU A 81 -5.50 -0.62 0.14
CA LEU A 81 -4.05 -0.51 0.10
C LEU A 81 -3.67 0.90 -0.32
N ALA A 82 -3.16 1.71 0.61
CA ALA A 82 -2.57 3.01 0.30
C ALA A 82 -1.05 2.92 0.18
N VAL A 83 -0.51 3.70 -0.74
CA VAL A 83 0.89 3.68 -1.14
C VAL A 83 1.47 5.08 -1.00
N PHE A 84 2.68 5.17 -0.44
CA PHE A 84 3.32 6.43 -0.11
C PHE A 84 4.75 6.48 -0.64
N ALA A 85 5.15 7.63 -1.18
CA ALA A 85 6.52 7.93 -1.59
C ALA A 85 7.10 9.06 -0.73
N THR A 86 6.92 8.95 0.59
CA THR A 86 7.32 9.93 1.60
C THR A 86 8.65 9.56 2.27
N PRO A 87 9.43 10.53 2.76
CA PRO A 87 10.65 10.25 3.52
C PRO A 87 10.39 9.75 4.94
N GLU A 88 9.22 10.08 5.49
CA GLU A 88 8.81 9.73 6.86
C GLU A 88 7.55 8.85 6.82
N ALA A 89 7.35 8.06 7.88
CA ALA A 89 6.21 7.16 7.99
C ALA A 89 4.89 7.96 7.99
N PRO A 90 3.92 7.60 7.12
CA PRO A 90 2.66 8.33 7.03
C PRO A 90 1.86 8.20 8.32
N GLN A 91 1.17 9.28 8.68
CA GLN A 91 0.22 9.33 9.81
C GLN A 91 -1.22 9.54 9.33
N SER A 92 -1.39 9.99 8.09
CA SER A 92 -2.66 10.17 7.40
C SER A 92 -2.57 9.72 5.94
N ASP A 93 -3.72 9.66 5.27
CA ASP A 93 -3.88 9.41 3.83
C ASP A 93 -3.56 10.63 2.95
N GLU A 94 -3.28 11.80 3.51
CA GLU A 94 -3.09 13.05 2.76
C GLU A 94 -1.90 13.01 1.78
N ASP A 95 -0.85 12.27 2.12
CA ASP A 95 0.38 12.16 1.32
C ASP A 95 0.45 10.87 0.49
N MET A 96 -0.66 10.11 0.38
CA MET A 96 -0.68 8.91 -0.46
C MET A 96 -0.52 9.29 -1.94
N CYS A 97 0.32 8.56 -2.65
CA CYS A 97 0.45 8.74 -4.11
C CYS A 97 -0.53 7.87 -4.90
N ALA A 98 -1.00 6.77 -4.30
CA ALA A 98 -2.01 5.90 -4.88
C ALA A 98 -2.78 5.14 -3.79
N SER A 99 -4.02 4.76 -4.11
CA SER A 99 -4.82 3.85 -3.30
C SER A 99 -5.53 2.82 -4.19
N TYR A 100 -5.68 1.61 -3.67
CA TYR A 100 -6.30 0.48 -4.36
C TYR A 100 -7.26 -0.25 -3.42
N THR A 101 -8.34 -0.79 -3.96
CA THR A 101 -9.36 -1.53 -3.20
C THR A 101 -9.41 -2.97 -3.72
N TYR A 102 -9.46 -3.94 -2.81
CA TYR A 102 -9.54 -5.37 -3.10
C TYR A 102 -10.72 -5.99 -2.36
N GLU A 103 -11.46 -6.88 -3.04
CA GLU A 103 -12.62 -7.63 -2.53
C GLU A 103 -12.27 -9.11 -2.30
#